data_AF-A0A3N4J2H7-F1
#
_entry.id   AF-A0A3N4J2H7-F1
#
_cell.length_a   1.000
_cell.length_b   1.000
_cell.length_c   1.000
_cell.angle_alpha   90.00
_cell.angle_beta   90.00
_cell.angle_gamma   90.00
#
_symmetry.space_group_name_H-M   'P 1'
#
loop_
_entity.id
_entity.type
_entity.pdbx_description
1 polymer ?
#
loop_
_entity_poly.entity_id
_entity_poly.type
_entity_poly.pdbx_seq_one_letter_code
_entity_poly.pdbx_strand_id
1 'polypeptide(L)'
;QILEWLSPLAPRERHQIVRDGRVPGVGDWLLQTNEFEKWHKRENQDVSPVLFCYGDPGVGKTYMTSLVIDTLCNQIEGENATVAYVYCGFHDHQEQTATTVLGALLKQVV
;
A
#
# COMPACT_ATOMS: atom_id res chain seq x y z
N GLN A 1 6.22 -9.59 20.97
CA GLN A 1 5.76 -10.98 21.20
C GLN A 1 4.57 -11.38 20.34
N ILE A 2 3.31 -10.96 20.59
CA ILE A 2 2.17 -11.41 19.75
C ILE A 2 2.27 -10.90 18.29
N LEU A 3 2.66 -9.64 18.09
CA LEU A 3 2.77 -9.04 16.76
C LEU A 3 3.88 -9.67 15.89
N GLU A 4 4.96 -10.15 16.50
CA GLU A 4 6.05 -10.85 15.79
C GLU A 4 5.63 -12.28 15.42
N TRP A 5 4.81 -12.92 16.26
CA TRP A 5 4.23 -14.22 15.95
C TRP A 5 3.28 -14.15 14.74
N LEU A 6 2.54 -13.05 14.57
CA LEU A 6 1.62 -12.88 13.44
C LEU A 6 2.34 -12.87 12.09
N SER A 7 3.47 -12.16 12.00
CA SER A 7 4.26 -12.13 10.77
C SER A 7 5.67 -11.58 11.01
N PRO A 8 6.69 -12.19 10.36
CA PRO A 8 8.04 -11.65 10.36
C PRO A 8 8.17 -10.38 9.51
N LEU A 9 7.20 -10.11 8.62
CA LEU A 9 7.26 -8.96 7.72
C LEU A 9 7.18 -7.64 8.51
N ALA A 10 7.92 -6.64 8.01
CA ALA A 10 7.91 -5.28 8.51
C ALA A 10 7.44 -4.28 7.43
N PRO A 11 6.14 -4.23 7.08
CA PRO A 11 5.64 -3.36 6.01
C PRO A 11 5.92 -1.88 6.24
N ARG A 12 5.85 -1.41 7.49
CA ARG A 12 6.09 -0.01 7.86
C ARG A 12 7.53 0.41 7.58
N GLU A 13 8.51 -0.41 7.97
CA GLU A 13 9.93 -0.17 7.67
C GLU A 13 10.19 -0.18 6.16
N ARG A 14 9.61 -1.17 5.46
CA ARG A 14 9.72 -1.25 4.00
C ARG A 14 9.13 -0.01 3.33
N HIS A 15 7.98 0.46 3.80
CA HIS A 15 7.33 1.67 3.30
C HIS A 15 8.19 2.91 3.52
N GLN A 16 8.77 3.09 4.71
CA GLN A 16 9.69 4.19 5.00
C GLN A 16 10.85 4.22 4.00
N ILE A 17 11.51 3.09 3.75
CA ILE A 17 12.60 2.99 2.75
C ILE A 17 12.12 3.39 1.35
N VAL A 18 10.94 2.93 0.91
CA VAL A 18 10.39 3.31 -0.42
C VAL A 18 10.04 4.80 -0.45
N ARG A 19 9.42 5.32 0.60
CA ARG A 19 9.01 6.72 0.72
C ARG A 19 10.21 7.64 0.70
N ASP A 20 11.25 7.34 1.45
CA ASP A 20 12.47 8.17 1.53
C ASP A 20 13.24 8.17 0.20
N GLY A 21 13.15 7.07 -0.57
CA GLY A 21 13.69 6.99 -1.92
C GLY A 21 12.80 7.61 -3.00
N ARG A 22 11.57 8.06 -2.69
CA ARG A 22 10.64 8.62 -3.68
C ARG A 22 11.03 10.07 -3.95
N VAL A 23 11.32 10.39 -5.22
CA VAL A 23 11.55 11.76 -5.64
C VAL A 23 10.26 12.59 -5.48
N PRO A 24 10.32 13.78 -4.85
CA PRO A 24 9.14 14.63 -4.68
C PRO A 24 8.43 14.93 -6.00
N GLY A 25 7.09 14.90 -5.98
CA GLY A 25 6.23 15.14 -7.15
C GLY A 25 6.08 13.95 -8.11
N VAL A 26 6.87 12.89 -7.96
CA VAL A 26 6.74 11.70 -8.82
C VAL A 26 5.46 10.94 -8.47
N GLY A 27 4.63 10.76 -9.50
CA GLY A 27 3.39 10.00 -9.39
C GLY A 27 2.18 10.84 -9.00
N ASP A 28 2.31 12.14 -8.73
CA ASP A 28 1.19 13.02 -8.33
C ASP A 28 0.05 13.02 -9.37
N TRP A 29 0.40 12.86 -10.64
CA TRP A 29 -0.58 12.72 -11.73
C TRP A 29 -1.54 11.55 -11.51
N LEU A 30 -1.11 10.47 -10.83
CA LEU A 30 -1.96 9.31 -10.54
C LEU A 30 -3.14 9.70 -9.65
N LEU A 31 -2.91 10.56 -8.66
CA LEU A 31 -3.93 11.01 -7.71
C LEU A 31 -5.00 11.90 -8.38
N GLN A 32 -4.70 12.40 -9.58
CA GLN A 32 -5.58 13.25 -10.39
C GLN A 32 -6.33 12.45 -11.47
N THR A 33 -6.11 11.14 -11.55
CA THR A 33 -6.79 10.30 -12.53
C THR A 33 -8.23 10.02 -12.11
N ASN A 34 -9.13 9.92 -13.09
CA ASN A 34 -10.52 9.53 -12.85
C ASN A 34 -10.62 8.14 -12.22
N GLU A 35 -9.72 7.24 -12.59
CA GLU A 35 -9.61 5.87 -12.07
C GLU A 35 -9.32 5.87 -10.57
N PHE A 36 -8.33 6.67 -10.14
CA PHE A 36 -8.01 6.81 -8.72
C PHE A 36 -9.17 7.46 -7.95
N GLU A 37 -9.72 8.56 -8.47
CA GLU A 37 -10.82 9.26 -7.79
C GLU A 37 -12.05 8.38 -7.58
N LYS A 38 -12.47 7.66 -8.62
CA LYS A 38 -13.62 6.74 -8.55
C LYS A 38 -13.37 5.62 -7.54
N TRP A 39 -12.19 4.98 -7.61
CA TRP A 39 -11.81 3.92 -6.69
C TRP A 39 -11.76 4.41 -5.24
N HIS A 40 -11.19 5.59 -5.02
CA HIS A 40 -11.02 6.17 -3.69
C HIS A 40 -12.35 6.59 -3.05
N LYS A 41 -13.20 7.30 -3.79
CA LYS A 41 -14.49 7.81 -3.28
C LYS A 41 -15.59 6.75 -3.23
N ARG A 42 -15.40 5.61 -3.91
CA ARG A 42 -16.43 4.57 -4.12
C ARG A 42 -17.76 5.18 -4.60
N GLU A 43 -17.68 6.01 -5.64
CA GLU A 43 -18.79 6.88 -6.07
C GLU A 43 -20.12 6.14 -6.33
N ASN A 44 -20.06 4.85 -6.69
CA ASN A 44 -21.23 3.98 -6.79
C ASN A 44 -20.83 2.50 -6.56
N GLN A 45 -21.83 1.63 -6.43
CA GLN A 45 -21.65 0.19 -6.17
C GLN A 45 -20.99 -0.57 -7.34
N ASP A 46 -20.93 0.03 -8.53
CA ASP A 46 -20.37 -0.58 -9.74
C ASP A 46 -18.86 -0.35 -9.89
N VAL A 47 -18.24 0.50 -9.06
CA VAL A 47 -16.79 0.72 -9.08
C VAL A 47 -16.07 -0.46 -8.44
N SER A 48 -15.11 -1.03 -9.19
CA SER A 48 -14.21 -2.08 -8.69
C SER A 48 -13.52 -1.64 -7.39
N PRO A 49 -13.50 -2.49 -6.34
CA PRO A 49 -12.76 -2.19 -5.10
C PRO A 49 -11.24 -2.30 -5.28
N VAL A 50 -10.78 -2.71 -6.47
CA VAL A 50 -9.36 -2.87 -6.80
C VAL A 50 -8.98 -1.87 -7.88
N LEU A 51 -7.97 -1.04 -7.59
CA LEU A 51 -7.26 -0.23 -8.57
C LEU A 51 -6.02 -0.98 -9.05
N PHE A 52 -6.03 -1.42 -10.31
CA PHE A 52 -4.92 -2.17 -10.88
C PHE A 52 -3.94 -1.25 -11.63
N CYS A 53 -2.70 -1.17 -11.15
CA CYS A 53 -1.64 -0.40 -11.78
C CYS A 53 -0.70 -1.31 -12.57
N TYR A 54 -0.95 -1.43 -13.89
CA TYR A 54 -0.11 -2.22 -14.80
C TYR A 54 1.03 -1.36 -15.40
N GLY A 55 2.16 -2.01 -15.68
CA GLY A 55 3.26 -1.39 -16.42
C GLY A 55 4.53 -2.22 -16.35
N ASP A 56 5.53 -1.85 -17.15
CA ASP A 56 6.79 -2.59 -17.26
C ASP A 56 7.63 -2.53 -15.97
N PRO A 57 8.55 -3.48 -15.74
CA PRO A 57 9.53 -3.38 -14.66
C PRO A 57 10.29 -2.04 -14.70
N GLY A 58 10.52 -1.43 -13.53
CA GLY A 58 11.29 -0.19 -13.43
C GLY A 58 10.51 1.12 -13.66
N VAL A 59 9.26 1.10 -14.12
CA VAL A 59 8.46 2.33 -14.38
C VAL A 59 7.98 3.08 -13.12
N GLY A 60 8.42 2.67 -11.92
CA GLY A 60 8.13 3.38 -10.67
C GLY A 60 6.83 3.00 -9.95
N LYS A 61 6.18 1.87 -10.32
CA LYS A 61 4.95 1.39 -9.66
C LYS A 61 5.04 1.37 -8.12
N THR A 62 6.15 0.89 -7.58
CA THR A 62 6.37 0.83 -6.12
C THR A 62 6.38 2.21 -5.46
N TYR A 63 6.93 3.23 -6.13
CA TYR A 63 6.89 4.62 -5.65
C TYR A 63 5.49 5.23 -5.77
N MET A 64 4.76 4.91 -6.83
CA MET A 64 3.35 5.31 -6.97
C MET A 64 2.49 4.68 -5.86
N THR A 65 2.71 3.40 -5.54
CA THR A 65 2.03 2.73 -4.42
C THR A 65 2.35 3.39 -3.08
N SER A 66 3.61 3.79 -2.83
CA SER A 66 3.92 4.52 -1.59
C SER A 66 3.22 5.88 -1.54
N LEU A 67 3.07 6.58 -2.68
CA LEU A 67 2.35 7.85 -2.74
C LEU A 67 0.87 7.68 -2.37
N VAL A 68 0.24 6.64 -2.92
CA VAL A 68 -1.16 6.30 -2.59
C VAL A 68 -1.30 5.99 -1.11
N ILE A 69 -0.40 5.18 -0.53
CA ILE A 69 -0.44 4.86 0.90
C ILE A 69 -0.32 6.13 1.76
N ASP A 70 0.66 6.99 1.50
CA ASP A 70 0.83 8.25 2.24
C ASP A 70 -0.42 9.13 2.14
N THR A 71 -1.02 9.21 0.94
CA THR A 71 -2.24 10.00 0.69
C THR A 71 -3.40 9.49 1.54
N LEU A 72 -3.64 8.18 1.54
CA LEU A 72 -4.72 7.57 2.32
C LEU A 72 -4.47 7.73 3.82
N CYS A 73 -3.25 7.49 4.30
CA CYS A 73 -2.88 7.66 5.70
C CYS A 73 -3.15 9.10 6.19
N ASN A 74 -2.79 10.10 5.40
CA ASN A 74 -3.02 11.50 5.74
C ASN A 74 -4.53 11.86 5.75
N GLN A 75 -5.34 11.22 4.91
CA GLN A 75 -6.77 11.49 4.82
C GLN A 75 -7.56 10.94 6.00
N ILE A 76 -7.13 9.80 6.56
CA ILE A 76 -7.79 9.16 7.71
C ILE A 76 -7.21 9.59 9.06
N GLU A 77 -6.33 10.60 9.08
CA GLU A 77 -5.73 11.09 10.32
C GLU A 77 -6.81 11.65 11.25
N GLY A 78 -6.94 11.05 12.45
CA GLY A 78 -7.99 11.39 13.42
C GLY A 78 -9.30 10.60 13.28
N GLU A 79 -9.42 9.73 12.26
CA GLU A 79 -10.53 8.79 12.14
C GLU A 79 -10.25 7.49 12.89
N ASN A 80 -11.30 6.75 13.27
CA ASN A 80 -11.19 5.40 13.81
C ASN A 80 -11.02 4.36 12.67
N ALA A 81 -10.02 4.57 11.84
CA ALA A 81 -9.72 3.76 10.66
C ALA A 81 -8.21 3.49 10.56
N THR A 82 -7.79 2.52 9.74
CA THR A 82 -6.38 2.20 9.52
C THR A 82 -6.15 1.76 8.08
N VAL A 83 -5.12 2.33 7.45
CA VAL A 83 -4.61 1.89 6.15
C VAL A 83 -3.54 0.82 6.39
N ALA A 84 -3.88 -0.43 6.08
CA ALA A 84 -2.94 -1.55 6.14
C ALA A 84 -2.38 -1.85 4.75
N TYR A 85 -1.08 -2.10 4.67
CA TYR A 85 -0.39 -2.35 3.40
C TYR A 85 0.73 -3.39 3.55
N VAL A 86 1.13 -3.99 2.43
CA VAL A 86 2.26 -4.91 2.35
C VAL A 86 2.96 -4.69 1.01
N TYR A 87 4.29 -4.85 1.00
CA TYR A 87 5.09 -4.86 -0.22
C TYR A 87 5.53 -6.29 -0.50
N CYS A 88 5.03 -6.88 -1.58
CA CYS A 88 5.48 -8.20 -2.02
C CYS A 88 6.68 -8.03 -2.96
N GLY A 89 7.82 -8.60 -2.57
CA GLY A 89 9.09 -8.56 -3.28
C GLY A 89 9.34 -9.87 -4.03
N PHE A 90 9.87 -9.78 -5.25
CA PHE A 90 10.12 -10.94 -6.09
C PHE A 90 11.18 -11.91 -5.51
N HIS A 91 12.08 -11.43 -4.65
CA HIS A 91 13.18 -12.27 -4.13
C HIS A 91 12.85 -12.94 -2.79
N ASP A 92 11.71 -12.62 -2.17
CA ASP A 92 11.40 -12.99 -0.77
C ASP A 92 10.34 -14.09 -0.68
N HIS A 93 10.24 -14.95 -1.71
CA HIS A 93 9.18 -15.95 -1.84
C HIS A 93 9.06 -16.92 -0.65
N GLN A 94 10.15 -17.17 0.06
CA GLN A 94 10.18 -18.04 1.25
C GLN A 94 9.43 -17.40 2.43
N GLU A 95 9.45 -16.07 2.55
CA GLU A 95 8.87 -15.34 3.68
C GLU A 95 7.51 -14.70 3.35
N GLN A 96 7.10 -14.68 2.08
CA GLN A 96 5.87 -14.04 1.60
C GLN A 96 4.78 -15.06 1.19
N THR A 97 4.45 -15.94 2.13
CA THR A 97 3.28 -16.83 2.02
C THR A 97 1.96 -16.05 2.24
N ALA A 98 0.82 -16.62 1.83
CA ALA A 98 -0.48 -16.00 2.10
C ALA A 98 -0.71 -15.72 3.61
N THR A 99 -0.31 -16.66 4.47
CA THR A 99 -0.44 -16.53 5.93
C THR A 99 0.40 -15.40 6.49
N THR A 100 1.66 -15.26 6.06
CA THR A 100 2.56 -14.20 6.52
C THR A 100 2.12 -12.82 6.02
N VAL A 101 1.58 -12.73 4.80
CA VAL A 101 0.97 -11.50 4.26
C VAL A 101 -0.26 -11.11 5.06
N LEU A 102 -1.20 -12.04 5.29
CA LEU A 102 -2.40 -11.76 6.10
C LEU A 102 -2.03 -11.38 7.53
N GLY A 103 -1.07 -12.06 8.13
CA GLY A 103 -0.54 -11.74 9.46
C GLY A 103 0.08 -10.34 9.51
N ALA A 104 0.79 -9.91 8.45
CA ALA A 104 1.38 -8.58 8.36
C ALA A 104 0.32 -7.46 8.25
N LEU A 105 -0.78 -7.74 7.54
CA LEU A 105 -1.92 -6.83 7.49
C LEU A 105 -2.61 -6.75 8.87
N LEU A 106 -2.88 -7.90 9.50
CA LEU A 106 -3.50 -7.94 10.82
C LEU A 106 -2.66 -7.21 11.87
N LYS A 107 -1.33 -7.41 11.87
CA LYS A 107 -0.35 -6.74 12.75
C LYS A 107 -0.43 -5.20 12.73
N GLN A 108 -0.97 -4.61 11.65
CA GLN A 108 -1.12 -3.15 11.54
C GLN A 108 -2.42 -2.63 12.12
N VAL A 109 -3.42 -3.50 12.33
CA VAL A 109 -4.77 -3.17 12.77
C VAL A 109 -5.00 -3.49 14.25
N VAL A 110 -4.21 -4.41 14.83
CA VAL A 110 -4.30 -4.84 16.24
C VAL A 110 -3.31 -4.13 17.17
#